data_AF-A0AAW4V5I6-F1
#
_entry.id   AF-A0AAW4V5I6-F1
#
_cell.length_a   1.000
_cell.length_b   1.000
_cell.length_c   1.000
_cell.angle_alpha   90.00
_cell.angle_beta   90.00
_cell.angle_gamma   90.00
#
_symmetry.space_group_name_H-M   'P 1'
#
loop_
_entity.id
_entity.type
_entity.pdbx_description
1 polymer ?
#
loop_
_entity_poly.entity_id
_entity_poly.type
_entity_poly.pdbx_seq_one_letter_code
_entity_poly.pdbx_strand_id
1 'polypeptide(L)'
;MLTQVVNKIGILFIVNFNGHDLHFQEWKATDDSIYYMPLSTLVDNGYAYASKDGCLVPYENIYLLDEEDKLLLGVPQPYNMAMRLIGTSMLNASDFEYKVEFLSHVPDGELLSYEQCGNILIVNKKKYLLSEAQYELINRIHEFNSSPEEEKTTDFNLRNFGEIKALAEQAGCELDSYLANENVYVPERIKIEVGRDEDGFTIDPAIDIDENKKFQQYFDRMRKVQGQYPIQRENGERVRVVLNEEQKENLRHLKSQGGRHKTREEIQKIIEEPTEFFDPDAFDLSELYSDRVIEIGVYKPKFYPFICPYKSCWIAGATIESPQNGTSQVTISSETELENLRKEINKAKENGKSIIEYKNAQIDMEDALFLADCAAQQLKAPSKPFNAESVDNKKVLIIE
;
A
#
# COMPACT_ATOMS: atom_id res chain seq x y z
N MET A 1 37.88 -15.26 -26.95
CA MET A 1 36.43 -15.23 -27.30
C MET A 1 35.63 -15.61 -26.07
N LEU A 2 34.68 -14.76 -25.69
CA LEU A 2 33.84 -14.93 -24.50
C LEU A 2 32.84 -16.08 -24.69
N THR A 3 32.71 -16.92 -23.66
CA THR A 3 31.68 -17.96 -23.57
C THR A 3 30.94 -17.85 -22.23
N GLN A 4 29.74 -18.42 -22.18
CA GLN A 4 28.89 -18.38 -20.99
C GLN A 4 28.46 -19.79 -20.59
N VAL A 5 28.58 -20.08 -19.30
CA VAL A 5 28.07 -21.30 -18.69
C VAL A 5 27.05 -20.92 -17.62
N VAL A 6 25.81 -21.39 -17.80
CA VAL A 6 24.74 -21.20 -16.82
C VAL A 6 24.83 -22.34 -15.80
N ASN A 7 24.82 -22.02 -14.51
CA ASN A 7 24.87 -23.00 -13.43
C ASN A 7 23.78 -22.73 -12.38
N LYS A 8 23.79 -23.43 -11.25
CA LYS A 8 22.75 -23.28 -10.21
C LYS A 8 22.73 -21.92 -9.48
N ILE A 9 23.78 -21.11 -9.62
CA ILE A 9 23.99 -19.85 -8.88
C ILE A 9 23.89 -18.63 -9.80
N GLY A 10 24.31 -18.77 -11.06
CA GLY A 10 24.28 -17.65 -12.01
C GLY A 10 24.92 -17.97 -13.35
N ILE A 11 25.40 -16.92 -14.02
CA ILE A 11 26.06 -16.99 -15.33
C ILE A 11 27.57 -16.82 -15.12
N LEU A 12 28.33 -17.86 -15.46
CA LEU A 12 29.79 -17.82 -15.49
C LEU A 12 30.26 -17.36 -16.87
N PHE A 13 30.94 -16.22 -16.90
CA PHE A 13 31.59 -15.65 -18.08
C PHE A 13 33.05 -16.12 -18.14
N ILE A 14 33.44 -16.68 -19.28
CA ILE A 14 34.76 -17.31 -19.47
C ILE A 14 35.40 -16.76 -20.75
N VAL A 15 36.61 -16.22 -20.64
CA VAL A 15 37.45 -15.91 -21.78
C VAL A 15 38.47 -17.02 -21.96
N ASN A 16 38.43 -17.67 -23.11
CA ASN A 16 39.43 -18.66 -23.49
C ASN A 16 40.49 -18.04 -24.42
N PHE A 17 41.77 -18.30 -24.12
CA PHE A 17 42.92 -17.92 -24.93
C PHE A 17 43.83 -19.13 -25.14
N ASN A 18 44.10 -19.47 -26.41
CA ASN A 18 44.92 -20.62 -26.80
C ASN A 18 44.53 -21.96 -26.15
N GLY A 19 43.23 -22.20 -25.92
CA GLY A 19 42.72 -23.43 -25.33
C GLY A 19 42.75 -23.47 -23.81
N HIS A 20 43.10 -22.36 -23.15
CA HIS A 20 43.10 -22.22 -21.70
C HIS A 20 42.13 -21.12 -21.26
N ASP A 21 41.34 -21.41 -20.23
CA ASP A 21 40.47 -20.41 -19.60
C ASP A 21 41.34 -19.45 -18.79
N LEU A 22 41.14 -18.15 -19.02
CA LEU A 22 41.91 -17.11 -18.39
C LEU A 22 41.32 -16.73 -17.04
N HIS A 23 42.19 -16.50 -16.07
CA HIS A 23 41.79 -15.92 -14.80
C HIS A 23 41.17 -14.53 -15.05
N PHE A 24 40.08 -14.18 -14.37
CA PHE A 24 39.36 -12.93 -14.62
C PHE A 24 40.24 -11.66 -14.59
N GLN A 25 41.20 -11.57 -13.67
CA GLN A 25 42.15 -10.44 -13.58
C GLN A 25 43.12 -10.33 -14.77
N GLU A 26 43.31 -11.39 -15.54
CA GLU A 26 44.18 -11.42 -16.72
C GLU A 26 43.48 -10.86 -17.96
N TRP A 27 42.14 -10.76 -17.97
CA TRP A 27 41.37 -10.29 -19.11
C TRP A 27 41.70 -8.85 -19.49
N LYS A 28 42.09 -8.01 -18.52
CA LYS A 28 42.53 -6.62 -18.77
C LYS A 28 43.77 -6.50 -19.66
N ALA A 29 44.56 -7.58 -19.77
CA ALA A 29 45.82 -7.63 -20.51
C ALA A 29 45.68 -8.31 -21.88
N THR A 30 44.46 -8.67 -22.30
CA THR A 30 44.16 -9.27 -23.59
C THR A 30 43.27 -8.35 -24.44
N ASP A 31 43.10 -8.68 -25.72
CA ASP A 31 42.13 -8.01 -26.60
C ASP A 31 40.68 -8.21 -26.14
N ASP A 32 40.44 -9.11 -25.18
CA ASP A 32 39.15 -9.37 -24.53
C ASP A 32 38.90 -8.42 -23.33
N SER A 33 39.73 -7.38 -23.13
CA SER A 33 39.58 -6.38 -22.05
C SER A 33 38.25 -5.63 -22.08
N ILE A 34 37.57 -5.62 -23.23
CA ILE A 34 36.25 -5.01 -23.38
C ILE A 34 35.21 -5.69 -22.47
N TYR A 35 35.28 -7.01 -22.26
CA TYR A 35 34.36 -7.74 -21.38
C TYR A 35 34.72 -7.58 -19.89
N TYR A 36 35.98 -7.22 -19.60
CA TYR A 36 36.47 -7.06 -18.23
C TYR A 36 35.82 -5.86 -17.55
N MET A 37 35.71 -4.73 -18.24
CA MET A 37 35.22 -3.47 -17.65
C MET A 37 33.88 -3.61 -16.93
N PRO A 38 32.78 -4.04 -17.58
CA PRO A 38 31.47 -4.11 -16.91
C PRO A 38 31.44 -5.10 -15.75
N LEU A 39 32.10 -6.26 -15.92
CA LEU A 39 32.16 -7.28 -14.88
C LEU A 39 33.06 -6.86 -13.70
N SER A 40 34.11 -6.08 -13.95
CA SER A 40 35.03 -5.62 -12.89
C SER A 40 34.34 -4.69 -11.91
N THR A 41 33.45 -3.82 -12.39
CA THR A 41 32.63 -2.95 -11.54
C THR A 41 31.69 -3.74 -10.64
N LEU A 42 31.08 -4.82 -11.16
CA LEU A 42 30.27 -5.71 -10.34
C LEU A 42 31.13 -6.44 -9.29
N VAL A 43 32.32 -6.91 -9.65
CA VAL A 43 33.24 -7.58 -8.72
C VAL A 43 33.68 -6.62 -7.61
N ASP A 44 34.12 -5.40 -7.96
CA ASP A 44 34.61 -4.41 -7.01
C ASP A 44 33.54 -3.99 -5.99
N ASN A 45 32.27 -3.99 -6.40
CA ASN A 45 31.12 -3.71 -5.53
C ASN A 45 30.56 -4.95 -4.82
N GLY A 46 31.12 -6.13 -5.02
CA GLY A 46 30.70 -7.38 -4.37
C GLY A 46 29.47 -8.06 -5.00
N TYR A 47 29.06 -7.65 -6.20
CA TYR A 47 27.93 -8.22 -6.94
C TYR A 47 28.31 -9.35 -7.90
N ALA A 48 29.61 -9.61 -8.10
CA ALA A 48 30.09 -10.74 -8.90
C ALA A 48 31.34 -11.36 -8.28
N TYR A 49 31.61 -12.62 -8.64
CA TYR A 49 32.72 -13.38 -8.09
C TYR A 49 33.77 -13.68 -9.16
N ALA A 50 34.95 -13.06 -8.99
CA ALA A 50 36.11 -13.38 -9.79
C ALA A 50 36.73 -14.72 -9.38
N SER A 51 37.11 -15.53 -10.36
CA SER A 51 37.75 -16.82 -10.15
C SER A 51 38.85 -17.07 -11.20
N LYS A 52 39.58 -18.17 -11.00
CA LYS A 52 40.55 -18.67 -11.99
C LYS A 52 39.90 -19.10 -13.31
N ASP A 53 38.63 -19.46 -13.27
CA ASP A 53 37.90 -20.01 -14.42
C ASP A 53 37.09 -18.91 -15.14
N GLY A 54 37.07 -17.68 -14.61
CA GLY A 54 36.32 -16.54 -15.16
C GLY A 54 35.60 -15.73 -14.09
N CYS A 55 34.49 -15.08 -14.46
CA CYS A 55 33.67 -14.25 -13.57
C CYS A 55 32.24 -14.78 -13.47
N LEU A 56 31.79 -15.13 -12.26
CA LEU A 56 30.43 -15.57 -11.99
C LEU A 56 29.57 -14.38 -11.56
N VAL A 57 28.51 -14.11 -12.31
CA VAL A 57 27.48 -13.13 -11.93
C VAL A 57 26.25 -13.90 -11.44
N PRO A 58 25.84 -13.75 -10.16
CA PRO A 58 24.58 -14.28 -9.65
C PRO A 58 23.37 -13.81 -10.46
N TYR A 59 22.30 -14.61 -10.49
CA TYR A 59 21.13 -14.31 -11.31
C TYR A 59 20.50 -12.94 -10.98
N GLU A 60 20.34 -12.64 -9.69
CA GLU A 60 19.82 -11.38 -9.18
C GLU A 60 20.65 -10.16 -9.61
N ASN A 61 21.97 -10.34 -9.82
CA ASN A 61 22.87 -9.24 -10.11
C ASN A 61 23.05 -8.98 -11.61
N ILE A 62 22.51 -9.83 -12.50
CA ILE A 62 22.62 -9.62 -13.96
C ILE A 62 21.89 -8.35 -14.40
N TYR A 63 20.86 -7.92 -13.64
CA TYR A 63 20.04 -6.75 -13.96
C TYR A 63 20.75 -5.43 -13.64
N LEU A 64 21.86 -5.47 -12.89
CA LEU A 64 22.71 -4.31 -12.61
C LEU A 64 23.54 -3.87 -13.84
N LEU A 65 23.67 -4.75 -14.84
CA LEU A 65 24.27 -4.41 -16.13
C LEU A 65 23.27 -3.58 -16.95
N ASP A 66 23.78 -2.58 -17.67
CA ASP A 66 22.96 -1.90 -18.68
C ASP A 66 22.78 -2.75 -19.95
N GLU A 67 21.95 -2.29 -20.87
CA GLU A 67 21.64 -3.04 -22.09
C GLU A 67 22.82 -3.16 -23.07
N GLU A 68 23.73 -2.18 -23.08
CA GLU A 68 24.94 -2.22 -23.92
C GLU A 68 25.91 -3.27 -23.40
N ASP A 69 26.10 -3.32 -22.08
CA ASP A 69 26.92 -4.30 -21.39
C ASP A 69 26.36 -5.71 -21.51
N LYS A 70 25.04 -5.89 -21.34
CA LYS A 70 24.38 -7.18 -21.58
C LYS A 70 24.60 -7.67 -23.01
N LEU A 71 24.45 -6.79 -24.00
CA LEU A 71 24.69 -7.12 -25.40
C LEU A 71 26.16 -7.49 -25.64
N LEU A 72 27.09 -6.69 -25.11
CA LEU A 72 28.53 -6.92 -25.21
C LEU A 72 28.93 -8.27 -24.62
N LEU A 73 28.40 -8.60 -23.45
CA LEU A 73 28.65 -9.86 -22.75
C LEU A 73 27.90 -11.05 -23.35
N GLY A 74 27.02 -10.81 -24.34
CA GLY A 74 26.22 -11.81 -25.02
C GLY A 74 25.09 -12.37 -24.17
N VAL A 75 24.65 -11.66 -23.13
CA VAL A 75 23.52 -12.06 -22.28
C VAL A 75 22.29 -12.27 -23.17
N PRO A 76 21.48 -13.33 -22.94
CA PRO A 76 20.31 -13.57 -23.77
C PRO A 76 19.34 -12.39 -23.82
N GLN A 77 18.68 -12.23 -24.96
CA GLN A 77 17.66 -11.20 -25.15
C GLN A 77 16.49 -11.39 -24.15
N PRO A 78 15.80 -10.31 -23.75
CA PRO A 78 14.65 -10.40 -22.85
C PRO A 78 13.57 -11.35 -23.39
N TYR A 79 12.95 -12.10 -22.47
CA TYR A 79 11.77 -12.90 -22.76
C TYR A 79 10.55 -11.97 -22.96
N ASN A 80 9.96 -12.02 -24.15
CA ASN A 80 8.90 -11.12 -24.58
C ASN A 80 7.63 -11.85 -25.07
N MET A 81 7.55 -13.15 -24.84
CA MET A 81 6.36 -13.94 -25.16
C MET A 81 5.42 -13.95 -23.95
N ALA A 82 4.22 -14.51 -24.13
CA ALA A 82 3.17 -14.34 -23.17
C ALA A 82 3.30 -15.33 -21.99
N MET A 83 2.94 -14.87 -20.79
CA MET A 83 2.91 -15.69 -19.57
C MET A 83 1.49 -15.72 -19.02
N ARG A 84 1.10 -16.87 -18.46
CA ARG A 84 -0.16 -17.02 -17.73
C ARG A 84 0.07 -17.68 -16.38
N LEU A 85 -0.51 -17.13 -15.33
CA LEU A 85 -0.53 -17.70 -13.99
C LEU A 85 -1.85 -18.41 -13.74
N ILE A 86 -1.77 -19.68 -13.36
CA ILE A 86 -2.94 -20.55 -13.11
C ILE A 86 -2.91 -21.06 -11.67
N GLY A 87 -4.08 -21.16 -11.04
CA GLY A 87 -4.26 -21.89 -9.78
C GLY A 87 -4.64 -23.36 -10.02
N THR A 88 -3.95 -24.31 -9.38
CA THR A 88 -4.23 -25.76 -9.56
C THR A 88 -5.45 -26.24 -8.77
N SER A 89 -5.83 -25.55 -7.70
CA SER A 89 -7.04 -25.79 -6.90
C SER A 89 -7.66 -24.45 -6.44
N MET A 90 -8.38 -24.42 -5.31
CA MET A 90 -8.95 -23.18 -4.77
C MET A 90 -8.03 -22.57 -3.69
N LEU A 91 -7.96 -21.25 -3.60
CA LEU A 91 -7.13 -20.52 -2.62
C LEU A 91 -7.43 -20.85 -1.15
N ASN A 92 -8.56 -21.49 -0.84
CA ASN A 92 -8.91 -21.94 0.51
C ASN A 92 -8.47 -23.39 0.82
N ALA A 93 -7.85 -24.08 -0.13
CA ALA A 93 -7.35 -25.42 0.03
C ALA A 93 -5.85 -25.42 0.35
N SER A 94 -5.40 -26.35 1.19
CA SER A 94 -3.98 -26.49 1.56
C SER A 94 -3.13 -27.07 0.44
N ASP A 95 -3.76 -27.76 -0.52
CA ASP A 95 -3.12 -28.33 -1.72
C ASP A 95 -2.99 -27.32 -2.87
N PHE A 96 -3.33 -26.06 -2.63
CA PHE A 96 -3.27 -25.01 -3.65
C PHE A 96 -1.83 -24.75 -4.08
N GLU A 97 -1.61 -24.71 -5.39
CA GLU A 97 -0.36 -24.34 -6.03
C GLU A 97 -0.61 -23.39 -7.20
N TYR A 98 0.40 -22.55 -7.46
CA TYR A 98 0.45 -21.77 -8.69
C TYR A 98 1.23 -22.52 -9.77
N LYS A 99 0.82 -22.36 -11.02
CA LYS A 99 1.56 -22.81 -12.19
C LYS A 99 1.73 -21.65 -13.16
N VAL A 100 2.97 -21.42 -13.59
CA VAL A 100 3.28 -20.49 -14.67
C VAL A 100 3.31 -21.25 -15.99
N GLU A 101 2.54 -20.75 -16.95
CA GLU A 101 2.53 -21.22 -18.33
C GLU A 101 3.17 -20.17 -19.24
N PHE A 102 4.06 -20.63 -20.12
CA PHE A 102 4.67 -19.81 -21.17
C PHE A 102 3.98 -20.13 -22.49
N LEU A 103 3.50 -19.10 -23.18
CA LEU A 103 2.61 -19.24 -24.33
C LEU A 103 3.07 -18.39 -25.51
N SER A 104 2.70 -18.81 -26.72
CA SER A 104 2.91 -18.00 -27.92
C SER A 104 2.14 -16.67 -27.89
N HIS A 105 0.93 -16.66 -27.31
CA HIS A 105 0.11 -15.49 -27.00
C HIS A 105 -0.97 -15.87 -25.96
N VAL A 106 -1.64 -14.89 -25.36
CA VAL A 106 -2.77 -15.10 -24.43
C VAL A 106 -4.05 -14.54 -25.10
N PRO A 107 -5.26 -15.10 -24.89
CA PRO A 107 -5.62 -16.22 -24.02
C PRO A 107 -5.45 -17.63 -24.60
N ASP A 108 -5.31 -17.78 -25.92
CA ASP A 108 -5.48 -19.07 -26.59
C ASP A 108 -4.23 -19.59 -27.32
N GLY A 109 -3.06 -19.02 -27.02
CA GLY A 109 -1.82 -19.47 -27.64
C GLY A 109 -1.37 -20.86 -27.20
N GLU A 110 -0.53 -21.48 -28.02
CA GLU A 110 0.07 -22.77 -27.71
C GLU A 110 1.02 -22.70 -26.50
N LEU A 111 0.96 -23.72 -25.65
CA LEU A 111 1.90 -23.93 -24.54
C LEU A 111 3.29 -24.24 -25.09
N LEU A 112 4.27 -23.48 -24.62
CA LEU A 112 5.67 -23.63 -25.00
C LEU A 112 6.36 -24.60 -24.04
N SER A 113 7.06 -25.59 -24.59
CA SER A 113 7.98 -26.40 -23.81
C SER A 113 9.21 -25.56 -23.45
N TYR A 114 9.61 -25.60 -22.19
CA TYR A 114 10.71 -24.81 -21.68
C TYR A 114 11.59 -25.60 -20.69
N GLU A 115 12.84 -25.17 -20.58
CA GLU A 115 13.71 -25.46 -19.45
C GLU A 115 14.07 -24.12 -18.78
N GLN A 116 14.08 -24.08 -17.45
CA GLN A 116 14.42 -22.88 -16.69
C GLN A 116 15.68 -23.12 -15.86
N CYS A 117 16.60 -22.16 -15.88
CA CYS A 117 17.80 -22.12 -15.04
C CYS A 117 17.94 -20.70 -14.47
N GLY A 118 17.50 -20.50 -13.23
CA GLY A 118 17.42 -19.17 -12.64
C GLY A 118 16.54 -18.23 -13.48
N ASN A 119 17.11 -17.10 -13.89
CA ASN A 119 16.45 -16.15 -14.78
C ASN A 119 16.64 -16.44 -16.28
N ILE A 120 17.28 -17.55 -16.65
CA ILE A 120 17.43 -17.96 -18.04
C ILE A 120 16.35 -18.98 -18.40
N LEU A 121 15.53 -18.63 -19.39
CA LEU A 121 14.50 -19.50 -19.95
C LEU A 121 14.95 -20.03 -21.31
N ILE A 122 14.89 -21.34 -21.51
CA ILE A 122 15.24 -22.00 -22.77
C ILE A 122 13.96 -22.49 -23.43
N VAL A 123 13.57 -21.86 -24.54
CA VAL A 123 12.39 -22.21 -25.32
C VAL A 123 12.82 -22.54 -26.74
N ASN A 124 12.44 -23.71 -27.25
CA ASN A 124 12.82 -24.17 -28.60
C ASN A 124 14.34 -24.06 -28.87
N LYS A 125 15.16 -24.45 -27.89
CA LYS A 125 16.65 -24.34 -27.89
C LYS A 125 17.22 -22.92 -27.94
N LYS A 126 16.38 -21.88 -27.82
CA LYS A 126 16.81 -20.49 -27.74
C LYS A 126 16.71 -20.01 -26.30
N LYS A 127 17.78 -19.37 -25.83
CA LYS A 127 17.85 -18.79 -24.48
C LYS A 127 17.25 -17.39 -24.49
N TYR A 128 16.55 -17.07 -23.41
CA TYR A 128 15.99 -15.76 -23.10
C TYR A 128 16.32 -15.41 -21.65
N LEU A 129 16.48 -14.12 -21.38
CA LEU A 129 16.59 -13.58 -20.03
C LEU A 129 15.19 -13.17 -19.58
N LEU A 130 14.67 -13.76 -18.50
CA LEU A 130 13.48 -13.24 -17.84
C LEU A 130 13.75 -11.83 -17.35
N SER A 131 12.77 -10.93 -17.42
CA SER A 131 12.90 -9.64 -16.76
C SER A 131 13.01 -9.81 -15.23
N GLU A 132 13.49 -8.79 -14.54
CA GLU A 132 13.59 -8.81 -13.08
C GLU A 132 12.22 -9.12 -12.44
N ALA A 133 11.16 -8.44 -12.88
CA ALA A 133 9.80 -8.69 -12.41
C ALA A 133 9.29 -10.12 -12.72
N GLN A 134 9.59 -10.66 -13.91
CA GLN A 134 9.24 -12.05 -14.25
C GLN A 134 9.97 -13.05 -13.36
N TYR A 135 11.24 -12.80 -13.07
CA TYR A 135 12.04 -13.68 -12.22
C TYR A 135 11.60 -13.61 -10.76
N GLU A 136 11.30 -12.41 -10.25
CA GLU A 136 10.75 -12.20 -8.91
C GLU A 136 9.42 -12.92 -8.73
N LEU A 137 8.50 -12.81 -9.69
CA LEU A 137 7.24 -13.54 -9.69
C LEU A 137 7.45 -15.06 -9.59
N ILE A 138 8.34 -15.63 -10.42
CA ILE A 138 8.58 -17.08 -10.43
C ILE A 138 9.22 -17.54 -9.11
N ASN A 139 10.14 -16.76 -8.55
CA ASN A 139 10.74 -17.07 -7.24
C ASN A 139 9.67 -17.03 -6.14
N ARG A 140 8.81 -16.01 -6.11
CA ARG A 140 7.72 -15.89 -5.13
C ARG A 140 6.73 -17.05 -5.22
N ILE A 141 6.43 -17.50 -6.44
CA ILE A 141 5.60 -18.69 -6.70
C ILE A 141 6.29 -19.96 -6.19
N HIS A 142 7.59 -20.12 -6.46
CA HIS A 142 8.33 -21.28 -6.00
C HIS A 142 8.39 -21.35 -4.46
N GLU A 143 8.61 -20.22 -3.79
CA GLU A 143 8.56 -20.10 -2.33
C GLU A 143 7.19 -20.49 -1.78
N PHE A 144 6.11 -19.97 -2.36
CA PHE A 144 4.76 -20.33 -1.98
C PHE A 144 4.48 -21.83 -2.17
N ASN A 145 4.77 -22.37 -3.36
CA ASN A 145 4.51 -23.78 -3.67
C ASN A 145 5.32 -24.72 -2.76
N SER A 146 6.55 -24.33 -2.39
CA SER A 146 7.44 -25.10 -1.51
C SER A 146 7.08 -25.01 -0.02
N SER A 147 6.14 -24.14 0.36
CA SER A 147 5.68 -24.03 1.74
C SER A 147 4.92 -25.30 2.17
N PRO A 148 5.11 -25.81 3.40
CA PRO A 148 4.40 -27.00 3.89
C PRO A 148 2.87 -26.84 3.83
N GLU A 149 2.14 -27.92 3.52
CA GLU A 149 0.67 -27.89 3.44
C GLU A 149 0.02 -27.44 4.76
N GLU A 150 0.63 -27.74 5.91
CA GLU A 150 0.13 -27.35 7.23
C GLU A 150 0.17 -25.82 7.44
N GLU A 151 1.06 -25.12 6.74
CA GLU A 151 1.18 -23.66 6.77
C GLU A 151 0.23 -22.97 5.79
N LYS A 152 -0.16 -23.67 4.71
CA LYS A 152 -1.07 -23.21 3.65
C LYS A 152 -2.54 -23.11 4.09
N THR A 153 -2.77 -22.37 5.15
CA THR A 153 -4.11 -21.95 5.57
C THR A 153 -4.74 -21.00 4.55
N THR A 154 -6.07 -20.84 4.57
CA THR A 154 -6.75 -19.88 3.68
C THR A 154 -6.22 -18.45 3.85
N ASP A 155 -5.91 -18.02 5.08
CA ASP A 155 -5.36 -16.69 5.33
C ASP A 155 -3.97 -16.55 4.70
N PHE A 156 -3.11 -17.56 4.90
CA PHE A 156 -1.78 -17.61 4.31
C PHE A 156 -1.87 -17.53 2.77
N ASN A 157 -2.68 -18.37 2.14
CA ASN A 157 -2.83 -18.42 0.70
C ASN A 157 -3.32 -17.10 0.12
N LEU A 158 -4.36 -16.48 0.72
CA LEU A 158 -4.89 -15.21 0.23
C LEU A 158 -3.89 -14.06 0.41
N ARG A 159 -3.10 -14.04 1.49
CA ARG A 159 -2.05 -13.03 1.67
C ARG A 159 -0.95 -13.16 0.62
N ASN A 160 -0.45 -14.38 0.42
CA ASN A 160 0.52 -14.68 -0.64
C ASN A 160 -0.05 -14.32 -2.03
N PHE A 161 -1.34 -14.57 -2.25
CA PHE A 161 -2.01 -14.19 -3.48
C PHE A 161 -2.03 -12.68 -3.72
N GLY A 162 -2.24 -11.85 -2.69
CA GLY A 162 -2.18 -10.39 -2.83
C GLY A 162 -0.84 -9.90 -3.40
N GLU A 163 0.27 -10.43 -2.88
CA GLU A 163 1.62 -10.12 -3.34
C GLU A 163 1.89 -10.70 -4.75
N ILE A 164 1.55 -11.98 -4.97
CA ILE A 164 1.75 -12.66 -6.25
C ILE A 164 0.92 -12.00 -7.37
N LYS A 165 -0.28 -11.50 -7.06
CA LYS A 165 -1.13 -10.77 -8.00
C LYS A 165 -0.44 -9.47 -8.47
N ALA A 166 0.12 -8.70 -7.54
CA ALA A 166 0.85 -7.47 -7.87
C ALA A 166 2.12 -7.77 -8.70
N LEU A 167 2.88 -8.80 -8.33
CA LEU A 167 4.05 -9.25 -9.10
C LEU A 167 3.66 -9.75 -10.51
N ALA A 168 2.53 -10.44 -10.64
CA ALA A 168 2.04 -10.90 -11.94
C ALA A 168 1.72 -9.73 -12.87
N GLU A 169 1.07 -8.69 -12.36
CA GLU A 169 0.81 -7.46 -13.10
C GLU A 169 2.11 -6.77 -13.55
N GLN A 170 3.10 -6.63 -12.66
CA GLN A 170 4.41 -6.05 -12.99
C GLN A 170 5.19 -6.87 -14.02
N ALA A 171 5.09 -8.20 -13.96
CA ALA A 171 5.74 -9.12 -14.88
C ALA A 171 5.05 -9.21 -16.25
N GLY A 172 3.87 -8.60 -16.42
CA GLY A 172 3.04 -8.80 -17.61
C GLY A 172 2.51 -10.23 -17.75
N CYS A 173 2.32 -10.92 -16.63
CA CYS A 173 1.81 -12.29 -16.55
C CYS A 173 0.29 -12.25 -16.35
N GLU A 174 -0.47 -12.77 -17.31
CA GLU A 174 -1.93 -12.76 -17.23
C GLU A 174 -2.43 -13.81 -16.23
N LEU A 175 -3.40 -13.43 -15.42
CA LEU A 175 -4.05 -14.35 -14.48
C LEU A 175 -5.10 -15.18 -15.20
N ASP A 176 -5.27 -16.44 -14.81
CA ASP A 176 -6.45 -17.20 -15.22
C ASP A 176 -7.75 -16.55 -14.74
N SER A 177 -8.89 -17.03 -15.26
CA SER A 177 -10.19 -16.46 -14.89
C SER A 177 -10.53 -16.59 -13.40
N TYR A 178 -9.98 -17.58 -12.70
CA TYR A 178 -10.27 -17.77 -11.28
C TYR A 178 -9.53 -16.71 -10.45
N LEU A 179 -8.20 -16.61 -10.64
CA LEU A 179 -7.34 -15.67 -9.96
C LEU A 179 -7.69 -14.22 -10.32
N ALA A 180 -7.96 -13.93 -11.59
CA ALA A 180 -8.32 -12.58 -12.04
C ALA A 180 -9.55 -12.03 -11.29
N ASN A 181 -10.54 -12.89 -11.00
CA ASN A 181 -11.78 -12.53 -10.32
C ASN A 181 -11.69 -12.53 -8.78
N GLU A 182 -10.57 -12.95 -8.20
CA GLU A 182 -10.35 -12.88 -6.76
C GLU A 182 -9.78 -11.51 -6.37
N ASN A 183 -10.48 -10.83 -5.46
CA ASN A 183 -10.10 -9.51 -4.96
C ASN A 183 -9.71 -9.63 -3.48
N VAL A 184 -8.43 -9.42 -3.21
CA VAL A 184 -7.86 -9.48 -1.87
C VAL A 184 -7.22 -8.14 -1.55
N TYR A 185 -7.48 -7.65 -0.35
CA TYR A 185 -6.80 -6.50 0.23
C TYR A 185 -6.02 -6.95 1.45
N VAL A 186 -4.71 -6.74 1.43
CA VAL A 186 -3.80 -7.11 2.50
C VAL A 186 -3.30 -5.80 3.14
N PRO A 187 -3.87 -5.37 4.27
CA PRO A 187 -3.40 -4.15 4.93
C PRO A 187 -1.98 -4.37 5.44
N GLU A 188 -1.08 -3.45 5.10
CA GLU A 188 0.28 -3.41 5.64
C GLU A 188 0.23 -3.15 7.15
N ARG A 189 -0.55 -2.14 7.56
CA ARG A 189 -0.79 -1.78 8.96
C ARG A 189 -2.28 -1.55 9.20
N ILE A 190 -2.72 -1.74 10.44
CA ILE A 190 -4.06 -1.37 10.89
C ILE A 190 -3.95 -0.07 11.69
N LYS A 191 -4.80 0.92 11.36
CA LYS A 191 -4.89 2.17 12.11
C LYS A 191 -5.79 2.01 13.32
N ILE A 192 -5.55 2.79 14.37
CA ILE A 192 -6.47 2.92 15.50
C ILE A 192 -7.16 4.28 15.46
N GLU A 193 -8.47 4.28 15.27
CA GLU A 193 -9.29 5.49 15.29
C GLU A 193 -10.03 5.62 16.62
N VAL A 194 -9.96 6.81 17.23
CA VAL A 194 -10.80 7.18 18.38
C VAL A 194 -12.07 7.83 17.87
N GLY A 195 -13.21 7.24 18.22
CA GLY A 195 -14.54 7.71 17.87
C GLY A 195 -15.43 7.92 19.09
N ARG A 196 -16.70 8.21 18.81
CA ARG A 196 -17.78 8.34 19.79
C ARG A 196 -19.11 8.09 19.08
N ASP A 197 -19.95 7.26 19.67
CA ASP A 197 -21.33 7.02 19.23
C ASP A 197 -22.33 7.31 20.36
N GLU A 198 -23.58 6.84 20.21
CA GLU A 198 -24.65 7.00 21.19
C GLU A 198 -24.33 6.33 22.54
N ASP A 199 -23.52 5.26 22.54
CA ASP A 199 -23.21 4.43 23.70
C ASP A 199 -21.92 4.88 24.43
N GLY A 200 -21.06 5.67 23.78
CA GLY A 200 -19.87 6.23 24.42
C GLY A 200 -18.71 6.45 23.47
N PHE A 201 -17.49 6.48 24.01
CA PHE A 201 -16.28 6.55 23.18
C PHE A 201 -15.97 5.20 22.55
N THR A 202 -15.38 5.22 21.37
CA THR A 202 -15.01 4.01 20.63
C THR A 202 -13.54 4.02 20.24
N ILE A 203 -12.92 2.83 20.20
CA ILE A 203 -11.63 2.54 19.58
C ILE A 203 -11.94 1.57 18.45
N ASP A 204 -11.77 2.02 17.22
CA ASP A 204 -12.13 1.27 16.02
C ASP A 204 -10.86 0.97 15.19
N PRO A 205 -10.62 -0.30 14.81
CA PRO A 205 -9.55 -0.60 13.87
C PRO A 205 -9.94 -0.09 12.49
N ALA A 206 -9.01 0.57 11.81
CA ALA A 206 -9.23 1.16 10.49
C ALA A 206 -8.20 0.64 9.48
N ILE A 207 -8.62 0.59 8.22
CA ILE A 207 -7.82 0.17 7.08
C ILE A 207 -7.95 1.20 5.95
N ASP A 208 -6.95 1.24 5.08
CA ASP A 208 -6.86 2.24 4.02
C ASP A 208 -7.57 1.79 2.73
N ILE A 209 -8.90 1.65 2.83
CA ILE A 209 -9.82 1.46 1.69
C ILE A 209 -11.10 2.28 1.90
N ASP A 210 -11.78 2.63 0.81
CA ASP A 210 -13.03 3.41 0.83
C ASP A 210 -14.11 2.74 1.70
N GLU A 211 -14.16 1.41 1.69
CA GLU A 211 -15.11 0.64 2.48
C GLU A 211 -14.70 0.39 3.95
N ASN A 212 -13.76 1.17 4.51
CA ASN A 212 -13.31 1.03 5.90
C ASN A 212 -14.47 0.97 6.91
N LYS A 213 -15.54 1.75 6.72
CA LYS A 213 -16.72 1.70 7.59
C LYS A 213 -17.41 0.32 7.59
N LYS A 214 -17.42 -0.39 6.45
CA LYS A 214 -17.94 -1.76 6.38
C LYS A 214 -17.00 -2.74 7.09
N PHE A 215 -15.68 -2.56 6.98
CA PHE A 215 -14.71 -3.33 7.77
C PHE A 215 -14.96 -3.18 9.27
N GLN A 216 -15.05 -1.94 9.77
CA GLN A 216 -15.33 -1.62 11.17
C GLN A 216 -16.63 -2.30 11.66
N GLN A 217 -17.72 -2.22 10.89
CA GLN A 217 -19.00 -2.86 11.20
C GLN A 217 -18.90 -4.40 11.26
N TYR A 218 -18.20 -5.01 10.28
CA TYR A 218 -17.99 -6.45 10.27
C TYR A 218 -17.12 -6.89 11.44
N PHE A 219 -16.04 -6.16 11.73
CA PHE A 219 -15.17 -6.41 12.86
C PHE A 219 -15.95 -6.38 14.16
N ASP A 220 -16.72 -5.33 14.39
CA ASP A 220 -17.50 -5.13 15.61
C ASP A 220 -18.50 -6.28 15.86
N ARG A 221 -19.34 -6.58 14.86
CA ARG A 221 -20.37 -7.62 14.94
C ARG A 221 -19.82 -9.02 15.27
N MET A 222 -18.58 -9.30 14.90
CA MET A 222 -17.96 -10.61 15.13
C MET A 222 -17.44 -10.73 16.56
N ARG A 223 -17.83 -11.78 17.29
CA ARG A 223 -17.34 -12.02 18.66
C ARG A 223 -15.83 -12.27 18.74
N LYS A 224 -15.26 -12.92 17.71
CA LYS A 224 -13.84 -13.22 17.60
C LYS A 224 -13.27 -12.51 16.38
N VAL A 225 -12.00 -12.10 16.48
CA VAL A 225 -11.24 -11.64 15.31
C VAL A 225 -11.19 -12.75 14.27
N GLN A 226 -11.53 -12.41 13.03
CA GLN A 226 -11.47 -13.30 11.88
C GLN A 226 -10.16 -13.02 11.12
N GLY A 227 -9.65 -14.01 10.41
CA GLY A 227 -8.54 -13.77 9.47
C GLY A 227 -8.97 -13.09 8.19
N GLN A 228 -10.25 -13.23 7.82
CA GLN A 228 -10.81 -12.71 6.59
C GLN A 228 -12.10 -11.96 6.86
N TYR A 229 -12.21 -10.77 6.27
CA TYR A 229 -13.41 -9.95 6.31
C TYR A 229 -13.92 -9.71 4.88
N PRO A 230 -15.08 -10.28 4.51
CA PRO A 230 -15.66 -10.09 3.19
C PRO A 230 -16.41 -8.77 3.13
N ILE A 231 -15.87 -7.82 2.38
CA ILE A 231 -16.45 -6.49 2.22
C ILE A 231 -17.01 -6.38 0.81
N GLN A 232 -18.25 -5.89 0.69
CA GLN A 232 -18.84 -5.59 -0.60
C GLN A 232 -18.59 -4.12 -0.95
N ARG A 233 -17.95 -3.87 -2.08
CA ARG A 233 -17.75 -2.54 -2.67
C ARG A 233 -19.05 -1.97 -3.20
N GLU A 234 -19.08 -0.66 -3.46
CA GLU A 234 -20.28 0.01 -3.98
C GLU A 234 -20.70 -0.52 -5.36
N ASN A 235 -19.75 -0.90 -6.20
CA ASN A 235 -19.98 -1.51 -7.51
C ASN A 235 -20.49 -2.97 -7.44
N GLY A 236 -20.65 -3.53 -6.24
CA GLY A 236 -21.11 -4.90 -6.00
C GLY A 236 -20.00 -5.95 -5.94
N GLU A 237 -18.76 -5.60 -6.27
CA GLU A 237 -17.60 -6.49 -6.15
C GLU A 237 -17.34 -6.83 -4.68
N ARG A 238 -16.89 -8.07 -4.43
CA ARG A 238 -16.48 -8.50 -3.09
C ARG A 238 -14.96 -8.44 -2.99
N VAL A 239 -14.46 -7.70 -2.01
CA VAL A 239 -13.04 -7.70 -1.60
C VAL A 239 -12.90 -8.44 -0.27
N ARG A 240 -11.89 -9.30 -0.14
CA ARG A 240 -11.55 -9.96 1.12
C ARG A 240 -10.40 -9.19 1.76
N VAL A 241 -10.63 -8.59 2.91
CA VAL A 241 -9.56 -8.05 3.75
C VAL A 241 -8.94 -9.19 4.55
N VAL A 242 -7.62 -9.37 4.46
CA VAL A 242 -6.94 -10.53 5.05
C VAL A 242 -5.82 -10.10 6.00
N LEU A 243 -5.99 -10.43 7.26
CA LEU A 243 -5.09 -10.02 8.34
C LEU A 243 -3.98 -11.05 8.57
N ASN A 244 -2.78 -10.61 8.94
CA ASN A 244 -1.71 -11.51 9.40
C ASN A 244 -1.94 -11.95 10.87
N GLU A 245 -1.12 -12.88 11.36
CA GLU A 245 -1.23 -13.37 12.74
C GLU A 245 -1.02 -12.29 13.79
N GLU A 246 -0.08 -11.37 13.53
CA GLU A 246 0.28 -10.29 14.45
C GLU A 246 -0.86 -9.26 14.60
N GLN A 247 -1.43 -8.81 13.48
CA GLN A 247 -2.63 -7.99 13.40
C GLN A 247 -3.80 -8.68 14.10
N LYS A 248 -3.99 -9.99 13.85
CA LYS A 248 -5.05 -10.76 14.51
C LYS A 248 -4.88 -10.79 16.03
N GLU A 249 -3.67 -10.99 16.54
CA GLU A 249 -3.40 -11.05 17.98
C GLU A 249 -3.65 -9.72 18.67
N ASN A 250 -3.12 -8.63 18.12
CA ASN A 250 -3.36 -7.28 18.64
C ASN A 250 -4.86 -6.90 18.58
N LEU A 251 -5.59 -7.24 17.52
CA LEU A 251 -7.05 -7.04 17.49
C LEU A 251 -7.79 -7.93 18.50
N ARG A 252 -7.26 -9.11 18.84
CA ARG A 252 -7.85 -9.97 19.89
C ARG A 252 -7.71 -9.29 21.25
N HIS A 253 -6.58 -8.65 21.51
CA HIS A 253 -6.39 -7.81 22.69
C HIS A 253 -7.46 -6.71 22.78
N LEU A 254 -7.70 -5.98 21.69
CA LEU A 254 -8.76 -4.95 21.64
C LEU A 254 -10.14 -5.52 22.00
N LYS A 255 -10.54 -6.66 21.42
CA LYS A 255 -11.83 -7.30 21.74
C LYS A 255 -11.89 -7.85 23.17
N SER A 256 -10.77 -8.30 23.73
CA SER A 256 -10.72 -8.85 25.09
C SER A 256 -10.97 -7.79 26.17
N GLN A 257 -10.62 -6.54 25.89
CA GLN A 257 -10.78 -5.39 26.78
C GLN A 257 -12.16 -4.73 26.65
N GLY A 258 -13.24 -5.51 26.49
CA GLY A 258 -14.61 -4.98 26.47
C GLY A 258 -15.10 -4.46 25.12
N GLY A 259 -14.46 -4.82 24.01
CA GLY A 259 -14.90 -4.45 22.65
C GLY A 259 -14.46 -3.05 22.23
N ARG A 260 -15.19 -2.44 21.28
CA ARG A 260 -14.85 -1.12 20.75
C ARG A 260 -15.13 0.01 21.73
N HIS A 261 -16.16 -0.12 22.57
CA HIS A 261 -16.53 0.92 23.52
C HIS A 261 -15.54 1.01 24.68
N LYS A 262 -15.26 2.24 25.11
CA LYS A 262 -14.33 2.57 26.19
C LYS A 262 -14.88 3.71 27.03
N THR A 263 -14.56 3.69 28.32
CA THR A 263 -14.74 4.82 29.22
C THR A 263 -13.78 5.95 28.84
N ARG A 264 -14.04 7.16 29.34
CA ARG A 264 -13.17 8.31 29.08
C ARG A 264 -11.76 8.08 29.65
N GLU A 265 -11.69 7.48 30.83
CA GLU A 265 -10.45 7.16 31.51
C GLU A 265 -9.62 6.11 30.74
N GLU A 266 -10.27 5.09 30.17
CA GLU A 266 -9.60 4.11 29.31
C GLU A 266 -9.06 4.73 28.02
N ILE A 267 -9.86 5.58 27.36
CA ILE A 267 -9.40 6.31 26.17
C ILE A 267 -8.19 7.18 26.50
N GLN A 268 -8.24 7.92 27.61
CA GLN A 268 -7.13 8.75 28.05
C GLN A 268 -5.86 7.92 28.24
N LYS A 269 -5.98 6.77 28.92
CA LYS A 269 -4.83 5.88 29.12
C LYS A 269 -4.27 5.35 27.79
N ILE A 270 -5.14 4.96 26.86
CA ILE A 270 -4.74 4.49 25.53
C ILE A 270 -4.01 5.58 24.74
N ILE A 271 -4.42 6.84 24.87
CA ILE A 271 -3.80 7.98 24.17
C ILE A 271 -2.45 8.34 24.78
N GLU A 272 -2.35 8.36 26.12
CA GLU A 272 -1.12 8.71 26.84
C GLU A 272 -0.04 7.64 26.67
N GLU A 273 -0.44 6.36 26.66
CA GLU A 273 0.47 5.22 26.58
C GLU A 273 0.03 4.21 25.50
N PRO A 274 -0.07 4.58 24.19
CA PRO A 274 -0.60 3.70 23.15
C PRO A 274 0.13 2.37 23.01
N THR A 275 1.44 2.39 23.23
CA THR A 275 2.32 1.21 23.14
C THR A 275 2.12 0.21 24.28
N GLU A 276 1.40 0.56 25.35
CA GLU A 276 0.96 -0.43 26.35
C GLU A 276 -0.19 -1.32 25.81
N PHE A 277 -0.89 -0.85 24.79
CA PHE A 277 -2.10 -1.49 24.26
C PHE A 277 -1.91 -2.08 22.86
N PHE A 278 -1.08 -1.44 22.03
CA PHE A 278 -0.91 -1.78 20.62
C PHE A 278 0.57 -1.86 20.26
N ASP A 279 0.94 -2.91 19.54
CA ASP A 279 2.28 -3.01 18.97
C ASP A 279 2.47 -1.99 17.85
N PRO A 280 3.43 -1.04 17.98
CA PRO A 280 3.71 -0.05 16.95
C PRO A 280 4.35 -0.64 15.68
N ASP A 281 4.75 -1.91 15.65
CA ASP A 281 5.19 -2.57 14.42
C ASP A 281 3.98 -3.09 13.61
N ALA A 282 2.90 -3.48 14.29
CA ALA A 282 1.68 -4.00 13.66
C ALA A 282 0.61 -2.93 13.36
N PHE A 283 0.54 -1.87 14.18
CA PHE A 283 -0.48 -0.82 14.09
C PHE A 283 0.11 0.53 13.76
N ASP A 284 -0.58 1.29 12.90
CA ASP A 284 -0.33 2.71 12.75
C ASP A 284 -1.04 3.49 13.87
N LEU A 285 -0.25 3.99 14.81
CA LEU A 285 -0.71 4.73 15.99
C LEU A 285 -0.66 6.25 15.79
N SER A 286 -0.31 6.73 14.58
CA SER A 286 -0.13 8.16 14.29
C SER A 286 -1.36 9.01 14.67
N GLU A 287 -2.57 8.48 14.45
CA GLU A 287 -3.82 9.16 14.81
C GLU A 287 -3.96 9.41 16.33
N LEU A 288 -3.43 8.51 17.18
CA LEU A 288 -3.48 8.63 18.64
C LEU A 288 -2.58 9.75 19.17
N TYR A 289 -1.51 10.06 18.44
CA TYR A 289 -0.57 11.15 18.77
C TYR A 289 -0.94 12.49 18.12
N SER A 290 -2.05 12.55 17.38
CA SER A 290 -2.45 13.79 16.71
C SER A 290 -2.90 14.87 17.71
N ASP A 291 -2.60 16.14 17.44
CA ASP A 291 -3.01 17.30 18.28
C ASP A 291 -4.53 17.32 18.57
N ARG A 292 -5.31 16.65 17.72
CA ARG A 292 -6.77 16.52 17.82
C ARG A 292 -7.24 15.71 19.03
N VAL A 293 -6.34 14.90 19.58
CA VAL A 293 -6.60 13.89 20.61
C VAL A 293 -6.05 14.34 21.98
N ILE A 294 -5.34 15.49 22.05
CA ILE A 294 -4.48 15.84 23.18
C ILE A 294 -5.10 16.83 24.19
N GLU A 295 -6.24 17.47 23.92
CA GLU A 295 -6.88 18.35 24.91
C GLU A 295 -8.07 17.70 25.63
N ILE A 296 -7.79 17.16 26.83
CA ILE A 296 -8.76 16.88 27.90
C ILE A 296 -10.03 16.14 27.42
N GLY A 297 -9.88 15.06 26.66
CA GLY A 297 -10.97 14.13 26.34
C GLY A 297 -12.13 14.73 25.52
N VAL A 298 -11.88 15.75 24.71
CA VAL A 298 -12.82 16.24 23.69
C VAL A 298 -12.15 16.11 22.32
N TYR A 299 -12.57 15.12 21.54
CA TYR A 299 -12.14 14.98 20.14
C TYR A 299 -12.36 16.29 19.38
N LYS A 300 -11.30 16.87 18.80
CA LYS A 300 -11.39 18.06 17.93
C LYS A 300 -11.84 17.65 16.51
N PRO A 301 -13.07 18.00 16.08
CA PRO A 301 -13.63 17.62 14.77
C PRO A 301 -12.69 17.94 13.60
N LYS A 302 -12.58 17.06 12.59
CA LYS A 302 -11.87 17.38 11.33
C LYS A 302 -12.53 18.56 10.67
N PHE A 303 -11.76 19.55 10.26
CA PHE A 303 -12.24 20.81 9.73
C PHE A 303 -11.49 21.12 8.45
N TYR A 304 -12.20 21.11 7.33
CA TYR A 304 -11.67 21.33 5.99
C TYR A 304 -12.35 22.56 5.40
N PRO A 305 -11.76 23.76 5.53
CA PRO A 305 -12.36 24.98 5.03
C PRO A 305 -12.29 25.05 3.50
N PHE A 306 -13.36 25.56 2.89
CA PHE A 306 -13.43 25.76 1.45
C PHE A 306 -14.19 27.05 1.07
N ILE A 307 -14.03 27.45 -0.18
CA ILE A 307 -14.86 28.45 -0.86
C ILE A 307 -15.49 27.77 -2.07
N CYS A 308 -16.81 27.91 -2.23
CA CYS A 308 -17.55 27.32 -3.35
C CYS A 308 -18.53 28.32 -3.97
N PRO A 309 -18.94 28.12 -5.23
CA PRO A 309 -19.97 28.93 -5.86
C PRO A 309 -21.36 28.62 -5.29
N TYR A 310 -22.14 29.67 -5.04
CA TYR A 310 -23.54 29.63 -4.62
C TYR A 310 -24.30 30.83 -5.17
N LYS A 311 -25.31 30.58 -6.01
CA LYS A 311 -26.19 31.60 -6.62
C LYS A 311 -25.41 32.78 -7.23
N SER A 312 -24.46 32.47 -8.11
CA SER A 312 -23.61 33.44 -8.83
C SER A 312 -22.66 34.27 -7.94
N CYS A 313 -22.50 33.88 -6.68
CA CYS A 313 -21.52 34.43 -5.75
C CYS A 313 -20.62 33.30 -5.24
N TRP A 314 -19.47 33.64 -4.68
CA TRP A 314 -18.62 32.72 -3.93
C TRP A 314 -18.93 32.86 -2.44
N ILE A 315 -18.99 31.74 -1.72
CA ILE A 315 -19.30 31.69 -0.29
C ILE A 315 -18.29 30.81 0.45
N ALA A 316 -18.06 31.12 1.73
CA ALA A 316 -17.19 30.30 2.57
C ALA A 316 -17.98 29.13 3.17
N GLY A 317 -17.30 28.01 3.37
CA GLY A 317 -17.83 26.87 4.08
C GLY A 317 -16.73 26.00 4.66
N ALA A 318 -17.13 24.93 5.33
CA ALA A 318 -16.22 23.90 5.79
C ALA A 318 -16.92 22.55 5.79
N THR A 319 -16.14 21.51 5.49
CA THR A 319 -16.52 20.12 5.77
C THR A 319 -16.00 19.79 7.16
N ILE A 320 -16.91 19.36 8.03
CA ILE A 320 -16.64 19.01 9.41
C ILE A 320 -16.90 17.52 9.61
N GLU A 321 -15.90 16.79 10.08
CA GLU A 321 -16.04 15.39 10.43
C GLU A 321 -15.93 15.23 11.94
N SER A 322 -17.00 14.79 12.57
CA SER A 322 -17.00 14.45 13.99
C SER A 322 -17.53 13.03 14.19
N PRO A 323 -17.10 12.33 15.26
CA PRO A 323 -17.62 11.01 15.55
C PRO A 323 -19.13 11.03 15.83
N GLN A 324 -19.61 12.13 16.42
CA GLN A 324 -21.01 12.31 16.82
C GLN A 324 -21.94 12.58 15.62
N ASN A 325 -21.48 13.32 14.59
CA ASN A 325 -22.35 13.79 13.49
C ASN A 325 -21.92 13.29 12.11
N GLY A 326 -20.90 12.43 12.02
CA GLY A 326 -20.31 12.01 10.75
C GLY A 326 -19.71 13.19 9.99
N THR A 327 -19.78 13.14 8.66
CA THR A 327 -19.37 14.25 7.78
C THR A 327 -20.54 15.21 7.59
N SER A 328 -20.37 16.46 8.00
CA SER A 328 -21.34 17.56 7.86
C SER A 328 -20.72 18.71 7.07
N GLN A 329 -21.50 19.37 6.22
CA GLN A 329 -21.04 20.53 5.47
C GLN A 329 -21.76 21.79 5.95
N VAL A 330 -20.98 22.80 6.35
CA VAL A 330 -21.50 24.10 6.80
C VAL A 330 -21.08 25.16 5.81
N THR A 331 -22.02 25.98 5.36
CA THR A 331 -21.76 27.13 4.48
C THR A 331 -22.32 28.41 5.08
N ILE A 332 -21.69 29.54 4.78
CA ILE A 332 -22.11 30.88 5.22
C ILE A 332 -22.33 31.73 3.96
N SER A 333 -23.60 31.88 3.60
CA SER A 333 -24.04 32.48 2.34
C SER A 333 -24.56 33.91 2.46
N SER A 334 -24.72 34.43 3.69
CA SER A 334 -25.26 35.76 3.95
C SER A 334 -24.74 36.36 5.26
N GLU A 335 -24.86 37.68 5.39
CA GLU A 335 -24.52 38.41 6.62
C GLU A 335 -25.32 37.90 7.82
N THR A 336 -26.59 37.53 7.61
CA THR A 336 -27.44 36.95 8.66
C THR A 336 -26.90 35.61 9.18
N GLU A 337 -26.39 34.75 8.28
CA GLU A 337 -25.79 33.48 8.68
C GLU A 337 -24.46 33.68 9.42
N LEU A 338 -23.66 34.67 9.00
CA LEU A 338 -22.43 35.07 9.68
C LEU A 338 -22.71 35.61 11.09
N GLU A 339 -23.74 36.45 11.25
CA GLU A 339 -24.18 36.93 12.56
C GLU A 339 -24.63 35.79 13.47
N ASN A 340 -25.36 34.81 12.92
CA ASN A 340 -25.78 33.64 13.70
C ASN A 340 -24.59 32.78 14.14
N LEU A 341 -23.59 32.59 13.27
CA LEU A 341 -22.36 31.88 13.64
C LEU A 341 -21.63 32.63 14.76
N ARG A 342 -21.46 33.95 14.64
CA ARG A 342 -20.83 34.79 15.68
C ARG A 342 -21.57 34.76 17.01
N LYS A 343 -22.92 34.68 16.99
CA LYS A 343 -23.73 34.52 18.20
C LYS A 343 -23.43 33.21 18.91
N GLU A 344 -23.37 32.09 18.18
CA GLU A 344 -23.04 30.79 18.79
C GLU A 344 -21.58 30.74 19.29
N ILE A 345 -20.63 31.37 18.59
CA ILE A 345 -19.25 31.54 19.07
C ILE A 345 -19.20 32.30 20.40
N ASN A 346 -19.85 33.46 20.48
CA ASN A 346 -19.87 34.26 21.71
C ASN A 346 -20.55 33.52 22.86
N LYS A 347 -21.68 32.86 22.59
CA LYS A 347 -22.39 32.03 23.57
C LYS A 347 -21.52 30.88 24.08
N ALA A 348 -20.76 30.22 23.22
CA ALA A 348 -19.83 29.17 23.66
C ALA A 348 -18.68 29.73 24.51
N LYS A 349 -18.13 30.88 24.11
CA LYS A 349 -17.06 31.59 24.83
C LYS A 349 -17.50 32.03 26.23
N GLU A 350 -18.70 32.60 26.37
CA GLU A 350 -19.28 32.99 27.66
C GLU A 350 -19.54 31.78 28.58
N ASN A 351 -19.87 30.63 28.00
CA ASN A 351 -20.11 29.39 28.74
C ASN A 351 -18.85 28.53 28.94
N GLY A 352 -17.67 29.00 28.52
CA GLY A 352 -16.41 28.26 28.62
C GLY A 352 -16.36 26.95 27.83
N LYS A 353 -17.13 26.83 26.75
CA LYS A 353 -17.13 25.64 25.87
C LYS A 353 -16.09 25.80 24.76
N SER A 354 -15.30 24.76 24.49
CA SER A 354 -14.36 24.72 23.35
C SER A 354 -14.99 24.30 22.02
N ILE A 355 -16.23 23.81 22.04
CA ILE A 355 -16.99 23.40 20.84
C ILE A 355 -18.29 24.21 20.74
N ILE A 356 -18.65 24.60 19.51
CA ILE A 356 -19.93 25.21 19.17
C ILE A 356 -20.82 24.23 18.40
N GLU A 357 -22.13 24.37 18.53
CA GLU A 357 -23.12 23.71 17.68
C GLU A 357 -23.68 24.70 16.67
N TYR A 358 -23.47 24.45 15.38
CA TYR A 358 -23.96 25.33 14.32
C TYR A 358 -24.36 24.53 13.08
N LYS A 359 -25.58 24.74 12.57
CA LYS A 359 -26.15 24.00 11.42
C LYS A 359 -25.97 22.48 11.53
N ASN A 360 -26.23 21.92 12.72
CA ASN A 360 -26.06 20.50 13.04
C ASN A 360 -24.62 19.97 12.93
N ALA A 361 -23.61 20.85 12.92
CA ALA A 361 -22.21 20.48 13.02
C ALA A 361 -21.64 20.93 14.37
N GLN A 362 -20.72 20.13 14.90
CA GLN A 362 -19.89 20.51 16.05
C GLN A 362 -18.56 21.05 15.53
N ILE A 363 -18.26 22.30 15.84
CA ILE A 363 -17.06 22.98 15.33
C ILE A 363 -16.22 23.43 16.52
N ASP A 364 -14.92 23.17 16.47
CA ASP A 364 -13.97 23.69 17.45
C ASP A 364 -13.98 25.23 17.46
N MET A 365 -13.73 25.84 18.62
CA MET A 365 -13.79 27.29 18.77
C MET A 365 -12.85 28.02 17.82
N GLU A 366 -11.62 27.52 17.64
CA GLU A 366 -10.66 28.14 16.72
C GLU A 366 -11.09 27.99 15.26
N ASP A 367 -11.62 26.81 14.90
CA ASP A 367 -12.15 26.53 13.56
C ASP A 367 -13.39 27.36 13.24
N ALA A 368 -14.26 27.58 14.22
CA ALA A 368 -15.45 28.42 14.08
C ALA A 368 -15.10 29.90 13.90
N LEU A 369 -14.13 30.41 14.66
CA LEU A 369 -13.59 31.77 14.48
C LEU A 369 -12.99 31.93 13.09
N PHE A 370 -12.18 30.96 12.67
CA PHE A 370 -11.59 30.93 11.33
C PHE A 370 -12.65 30.94 10.22
N LEU A 371 -13.69 30.11 10.33
CA LEU A 371 -14.79 30.08 9.37
C LEU A 371 -15.54 31.43 9.32
N ALA A 372 -15.76 32.07 10.46
CA ALA A 372 -16.40 33.38 10.53
C ALA A 372 -15.56 34.47 9.85
N ASP A 373 -14.25 34.43 10.00
CA ASP A 373 -13.33 35.37 9.34
C ASP A 373 -13.29 35.14 7.83
N CYS A 374 -13.20 33.88 7.39
CA CYS A 374 -13.29 33.52 5.97
C CYS A 374 -14.60 34.01 5.35
N ALA A 375 -15.73 33.75 6.01
CA ALA A 375 -17.04 34.20 5.56
C ALA A 375 -17.16 35.73 5.51
N ALA A 376 -16.64 36.45 6.52
CA ALA A 376 -16.64 37.90 6.54
C ALA A 376 -15.82 38.52 5.40
N GLN A 377 -14.69 37.89 5.04
CA GLN A 377 -13.89 38.32 3.89
C GLN A 377 -14.60 38.01 2.57
N GLN A 378 -15.14 36.81 2.43
CA GLN A 378 -15.80 36.37 1.19
C GLN A 378 -17.09 37.18 0.90
N LEU A 379 -17.87 37.52 1.93
CA LEU A 379 -19.10 38.33 1.78
C LEU A 379 -18.81 39.78 1.34
N LYS A 380 -17.62 40.33 1.62
CA LYS A 380 -17.21 41.66 1.13
C LYS A 380 -16.90 41.66 -0.37
N ALA A 381 -16.49 40.52 -0.93
CA ALA A 381 -16.06 40.38 -2.32
C ALA A 381 -16.68 39.13 -3.00
N PRO A 382 -18.02 39.07 -3.15
CA PRO A 382 -18.74 37.85 -3.55
C PRO A 382 -18.47 37.39 -4.99
N SER A 383 -17.92 38.25 -5.85
CA SER A 383 -17.73 37.94 -7.28
C SER A 383 -16.56 37.00 -7.59
N LYS A 384 -15.64 36.79 -6.64
CA LYS A 384 -14.43 35.95 -6.82
C LYS A 384 -14.09 35.25 -5.51
N PRO A 385 -13.48 34.05 -5.53
CA PRO A 385 -13.00 33.42 -4.32
C PRO A 385 -11.81 34.23 -3.78
N PHE A 386 -11.79 34.46 -2.46
CA PHE A 386 -10.62 35.09 -1.84
C PHE A 386 -9.49 34.06 -1.71
N ASN A 387 -8.28 34.42 -2.14
CA ASN A 387 -7.14 33.50 -2.10
C ASN A 387 -6.44 33.61 -0.73
N ALA A 388 -6.75 32.68 0.17
CA ALA A 388 -6.04 32.50 1.43
C ALA A 388 -4.96 31.43 1.28
N GLU A 389 -3.82 31.77 0.67
CA GLU A 389 -2.72 30.81 0.57
C GLU A 389 -2.19 30.36 1.95
N SER A 390 -2.48 31.11 3.02
CA SER A 390 -2.47 30.65 4.41
C SER A 390 -2.94 31.79 5.32
N VAL A 391 -4.19 31.75 5.76
CA VAL A 391 -4.59 32.52 6.95
C VAL A 391 -4.45 31.55 8.12
N ASP A 392 -3.67 31.91 9.13
CA ASP A 392 -3.42 31.09 10.34
C ASP A 392 -3.05 29.61 10.08
N ASN A 393 -2.13 29.35 9.14
CA ASN A 393 -1.62 28.00 8.81
C ASN A 393 -2.68 26.98 8.33
N LYS A 394 -3.91 27.39 8.00
CA LYS A 394 -4.95 26.51 7.43
C LYS A 394 -5.13 26.77 5.94
N LYS A 395 -4.96 25.73 5.13
CA LYS A 395 -5.17 25.78 3.68
C LYS A 395 -6.66 25.77 3.35
N VAL A 396 -7.17 26.82 2.70
CA VAL A 396 -8.56 26.90 2.24
C VAL A 396 -8.65 26.39 0.82
N LEU A 397 -9.52 25.41 0.57
CA LEU A 397 -9.72 24.84 -0.75
C LEU A 397 -10.70 25.70 -1.57
N ILE A 398 -10.39 25.95 -2.84
CA ILE A 398 -11.34 26.54 -3.79
C ILE A 398 -11.97 25.37 -4.55
N ILE A 399 -13.28 25.22 -4.43
CA ILE A 399 -14.06 24.17 -5.10
C ILE A 399 -14.87 24.85 -6.19
N GLU A 400 -14.57 24.54 -7.45
CA GLU A 400 -15.23 25.12 -8.64
C GLU A 400 -16.56 24.46 -8.99
#